data_AF-A0AAE0XNW8-F1
#
_entry.id   AF-A0AAE0XNW8-F1
#
_cell.length_a   1.000
_cell.length_b   1.000
_cell.length_c   1.000
_cell.angle_alpha   90.00
_cell.angle_beta   90.00
_cell.angle_gamma   90.00
#
_symmetry.space_group_name_H-M   'P 1'
#
loop_
_entity.id
_entity.type
_entity.pdbx_description
1 polymer ?
#
loop_
_entity_poly.entity_id
_entity_poly.type
_entity_poly.pdbx_seq_one_letter_code
_entity_poly.pdbx_strand_id
1 'polypeptide(L)'
;MTLRQSLIFGYVLLASLCAFSTSHPCTLKVFEESSGDLIEDLCLEEYNDSDCRPFLEHFSRSDLPDGFFLTDDDDSVQRPESLDLTFSMEQVNQKGSKSAVPAVRVHWSPPVAETSRNNAKGYLLIWENSIEVMCRIFQFDSNKTDLLSNKLRFQYQIQYLDPGTNYQVKVYSMPPPKNLKESQKKSTFMSLDMTSGSFITANSNPAKWLPSLSTRVLEEGAIEVKIALSSSHFNLTQFKVMLIKRSYDVKIAFQEIIYKAPPDSQDSQALVKFANLDNDKYKLVIRVIDPFHKQVGKCLCWVKATKGRYCANSCQRIATEWIMVPVTDPGRWIPPWSTRVIKEKGAIEVKIGHSPPRFNLTQFKLYLFKRDFYEKMDVTAISYREPPGSQKPEGLVYFTNLDNDEYQIVIQAIDPFHRQFGKCLCWIKGPAGKQCNNCAYATTDWIKVSADVPKEAEEPKTERSRNSSPSEFNTCIMVTGLLTLQIMMFDLAVYGPYM
;
A
#
# COMPACT_ATOMS: atom_id res chain seq x y z
N MET A 1 17.10 49.06 -72.02
CA MET A 1 17.76 47.87 -72.59
C MET A 1 18.83 47.42 -71.59
N THR A 2 19.05 46.11 -71.50
CA THR A 2 20.08 45.36 -70.72
C THR A 2 19.89 45.16 -69.20
N LEU A 3 19.33 43.97 -68.90
CA LEU A 3 19.69 42.95 -67.89
C LEU A 3 21.02 43.12 -67.12
N ARG A 4 20.98 42.81 -65.81
CA ARG A 4 21.85 41.87 -65.04
C ARG A 4 21.41 41.92 -63.56
N GLN A 5 20.66 40.96 -63.01
CA GLN A 5 21.02 39.60 -62.55
C GLN A 5 22.14 39.54 -61.49
N SER A 6 21.77 38.95 -60.35
CA SER A 6 22.58 38.12 -59.43
C SER A 6 23.15 38.78 -58.16
N LEU A 7 22.54 38.46 -57.01
CA LEU A 7 23.11 37.69 -55.89
C LEU A 7 22.39 38.03 -54.58
N ILE A 8 21.32 37.29 -54.26
CA ILE A 8 20.76 37.20 -52.91
C ILE A 8 21.43 35.99 -52.27
N PHE A 9 22.51 36.23 -51.51
CA PHE A 9 23.11 35.22 -50.65
C PHE A 9 22.27 35.12 -49.39
N GLY A 10 21.65 33.96 -49.20
CA GLY A 10 20.86 33.64 -48.03
C GLY A 10 21.73 33.56 -46.78
N TYR A 11 21.31 34.26 -45.74
CA TYR A 11 21.61 33.92 -44.36
C TYR A 11 20.30 33.48 -43.71
N VAL A 12 19.94 32.21 -43.95
CA VAL A 12 19.03 31.48 -43.06
C VAL A 12 19.89 31.07 -41.87
N LEU A 13 19.94 31.95 -40.86
CA LEU A 13 20.40 31.58 -39.52
C LEU A 13 19.40 30.56 -38.97
N LEU A 14 19.70 29.28 -39.17
CA LEU A 14 19.21 28.17 -38.37
C LEU A 14 19.71 28.39 -36.94
N ALA A 15 19.00 29.24 -36.19
CA ALA A 15 18.99 29.16 -34.75
C ALA A 15 18.24 27.89 -34.38
N SER A 16 18.97 26.77 -34.41
CA SER A 16 18.65 25.61 -33.58
C SER A 16 18.58 26.13 -32.15
N LEU A 17 17.36 26.39 -31.69
CA LEU A 17 17.05 26.53 -30.28
C LEU A 17 17.33 25.16 -29.68
N CYS A 18 18.58 24.92 -29.26
CA CYS A 18 18.85 23.94 -28.23
C CYS A 18 18.08 24.43 -27.01
N ALA A 19 16.89 23.86 -26.79
CA ALA A 19 16.22 23.93 -25.51
C ALA A 19 17.16 23.21 -24.54
N PHE A 20 18.01 23.99 -23.86
CA PHE A 20 18.75 23.48 -22.73
C PHE A 20 17.70 23.06 -21.70
N SER A 21 17.54 21.75 -21.49
CA SER A 21 16.84 21.20 -20.34
C SER A 21 17.41 21.89 -19.10
N THR A 22 16.62 22.76 -18.47
CA THR A 22 17.04 23.44 -17.24
C THR A 22 16.82 22.47 -16.10
N SER A 23 17.75 21.55 -15.88
CA SER A 23 17.77 20.74 -14.66
C SER A 23 17.93 21.69 -13.47
N HIS A 24 17.02 21.56 -12.50
CA HIS A 24 17.06 22.35 -11.27
C HIS A 24 17.80 21.56 -10.19
N PRO A 25 18.50 22.22 -9.25
CA PRO A 25 19.03 21.54 -8.08
C PRO A 25 17.90 20.80 -7.37
N CYS A 26 18.09 19.50 -7.10
CA CYS A 26 17.01 18.65 -6.66
C CYS A 26 16.48 19.09 -5.28
N THR A 27 15.16 19.29 -5.20
CA THR A 27 14.50 19.71 -3.95
C THR A 27 13.95 18.54 -3.13
N LEU A 28 14.08 17.32 -3.66
CA LEU A 28 13.75 16.09 -2.96
C LEU A 28 14.66 15.89 -1.75
N LYS A 29 14.06 15.76 -0.57
CA LYS A 29 14.79 15.39 0.64
C LYS A 29 14.71 13.89 0.85
N VAL A 30 15.85 13.27 1.14
CA VAL A 30 15.97 11.83 1.41
C VAL A 30 16.48 11.64 2.82
N PHE A 31 15.82 10.78 3.58
CA PHE A 31 16.19 10.47 4.95
C PHE A 31 16.48 8.99 5.09
N GLU A 32 17.45 8.62 5.92
CA GLU A 32 17.59 7.24 6.37
C GLU A 32 16.54 6.94 7.44
N GLU A 33 15.80 5.82 7.32
CA GLU A 33 14.63 5.55 8.18
C GLU A 33 15.03 5.25 9.64
N SER A 34 16.20 4.63 9.86
CA SER A 34 16.67 4.26 11.20
C SER A 34 17.21 5.42 12.02
N SER A 35 17.98 6.32 11.39
CA SER A 35 18.64 7.46 12.04
C SER A 35 17.79 8.73 11.95
N GLY A 36 17.00 8.87 10.90
CA GLY A 36 16.32 10.12 10.55
C GLY A 36 17.25 11.15 9.89
N ASP A 37 18.50 10.77 9.59
CA ASP A 37 19.51 11.67 9.04
C ASP A 37 19.20 11.99 7.57
N LEU A 38 19.44 13.25 7.19
CA LEU A 38 19.30 13.72 5.82
C LEU A 38 20.47 13.18 4.97
N ILE A 39 20.14 12.48 3.89
CA ILE A 39 21.10 12.04 2.88
C ILE A 39 21.16 13.10 1.79
N GLU A 40 22.27 13.82 1.74
CA GLU A 40 22.55 14.81 0.70
C GLU A 40 23.00 14.14 -0.60
N ASP A 41 22.76 14.82 -1.73
CA ASP A 41 23.27 14.46 -3.04
C ASP A 41 22.91 13.05 -3.55
N LEU A 42 21.83 12.42 -3.04
CA LEU A 42 21.29 11.19 -3.64
C LEU A 42 20.47 11.51 -4.88
N CYS A 43 19.70 12.59 -4.84
CA CYS A 43 18.95 13.09 -5.99
C CYS A 43 19.82 14.07 -6.77
N LEU A 44 20.18 13.71 -8.00
CA LEU A 44 21.01 14.54 -8.87
C LEU A 44 20.20 15.64 -9.52
N GLU A 45 19.10 15.24 -10.18
CA GLU A 45 18.33 16.12 -11.04
C GLU A 45 16.84 16.01 -10.75
N GLU A 46 16.18 17.16 -10.79
CA GLU A 46 14.72 17.29 -10.76
C GLU A 46 14.23 17.88 -12.08
N TYR A 47 13.37 17.15 -12.75
CA TYR A 47 12.71 17.53 -13.99
C TYR A 47 11.28 17.98 -13.71
N ASN A 48 10.86 19.07 -14.33
CA ASN A 48 9.60 19.75 -14.03
C ASN A 48 8.45 19.29 -14.95
N ASP A 49 7.29 19.95 -14.82
CA ASP A 49 6.07 19.64 -15.57
C ASP A 49 6.27 19.55 -17.09
N SER A 50 7.07 20.44 -17.70
CA SER A 50 7.29 20.39 -19.15
C SER A 50 8.12 19.18 -19.58
N ASP A 51 8.99 18.71 -18.70
CA ASP A 51 9.93 17.64 -18.99
C ASP A 51 9.30 16.25 -18.75
N CYS A 52 8.46 16.12 -17.72
CA CYS A 52 7.83 14.83 -17.37
C CYS A 52 6.51 14.56 -18.09
N ARG A 53 5.86 15.58 -18.67
CA ARG A 53 4.56 15.42 -19.34
C ARG A 53 4.60 14.48 -20.55
N PRO A 54 5.60 14.54 -21.46
CA PRO A 54 5.71 13.58 -22.56
C PRO A 54 5.79 12.13 -22.06
N PHE A 55 6.60 11.88 -21.02
CA PHE A 55 6.67 10.57 -20.37
C PHE A 55 5.32 10.16 -19.77
N LEU A 56 4.62 11.06 -19.08
CA LEU A 56 3.34 10.75 -18.43
C LEU A 56 2.25 10.36 -19.44
N GLU A 57 2.20 11.02 -20.59
CA GLU A 57 1.20 10.79 -21.64
C GLU A 57 1.36 9.43 -22.31
N HIS A 58 2.60 9.04 -22.65
CA HIS A 58 2.88 7.81 -23.39
C HIS A 58 3.33 6.64 -22.51
N PHE A 59 3.89 6.94 -21.34
CA PHE A 59 4.52 6.00 -20.42
C PHE A 59 5.63 5.17 -21.09
N SER A 60 6.39 5.80 -21.99
CA SER A 60 7.46 5.18 -22.78
C SER A 60 8.83 5.60 -22.29
N ARG A 61 9.80 4.67 -22.24
CA ARG A 61 11.20 4.99 -21.91
C ARG A 61 11.83 5.99 -22.88
N SER A 62 11.33 6.06 -24.13
CA SER A 62 11.81 7.02 -25.14
C SER A 62 11.47 8.47 -24.81
N ASP A 63 10.48 8.70 -23.95
CA ASP A 63 9.92 10.02 -23.69
C ASP A 63 10.37 10.56 -22.33
N LEU A 64 11.37 9.91 -21.73
CA LEU A 64 12.01 10.40 -20.52
C LEU A 64 12.83 11.65 -20.82
N PRO A 65 12.97 12.56 -19.83
CA PRO A 65 13.75 13.77 -20.01
C PRO A 65 15.19 13.49 -20.47
N ASP A 66 15.72 14.36 -21.32
CA ASP A 66 17.13 14.34 -21.71
C ASP A 66 18.02 14.41 -20.45
N GLY A 67 18.89 13.41 -20.27
CA GLY A 67 19.71 13.25 -19.06
C GLY A 67 19.27 12.09 -18.15
N PHE A 68 18.01 11.66 -18.26
CA PHE A 68 17.49 10.49 -17.56
C PHE A 68 17.84 9.21 -18.33
N PHE A 69 19.09 8.77 -18.20
CA PHE A 69 19.60 7.61 -18.94
C PHE A 69 19.13 6.30 -18.32
N LEU A 70 18.41 5.50 -19.13
CA LEU A 70 18.13 4.10 -18.86
C LEU A 70 18.86 3.23 -19.87
N THR A 71 19.40 2.11 -19.40
CA THR A 71 19.99 1.06 -20.21
C THR A 71 18.95 -0.03 -20.53
N ASP A 72 19.22 -0.84 -21.54
CA ASP A 72 18.36 -1.98 -21.87
C ASP A 72 18.34 -3.05 -20.77
N ASP A 73 19.36 -3.08 -19.92
CA ASP A 73 19.50 -3.99 -18.79
C ASP A 73 18.78 -3.48 -17.53
N ASP A 74 18.24 -2.26 -17.55
CA ASP A 74 17.50 -1.74 -16.40
C ASP A 74 16.14 -2.43 -16.24
N ASP A 75 16.07 -3.27 -15.21
CA ASP A 75 14.88 -4.00 -14.79
C ASP A 75 13.78 -3.09 -14.27
N SER A 76 12.53 -3.48 -14.51
CA SER A 76 11.40 -2.80 -13.89
C SER A 76 11.42 -2.95 -12.38
N VAL A 77 11.09 -1.88 -11.67
CA VAL A 77 11.02 -1.88 -10.22
C VAL A 77 9.58 -1.95 -9.72
N GLN A 78 9.43 -2.53 -8.53
CA GLN A 78 8.16 -2.50 -7.80
C GLN A 78 7.75 -1.06 -7.47
N ARG A 79 6.44 -0.86 -7.26
CA ARG A 79 5.90 0.41 -6.76
C ARG A 79 6.43 0.75 -5.37
N PRO A 80 6.35 2.02 -4.93
CA PRO A 80 6.66 2.40 -3.55
C PRO A 80 5.84 1.59 -2.54
N GLU A 81 6.39 1.31 -1.36
CA GLU A 81 5.67 0.58 -0.30
C GLU A 81 4.53 1.42 0.29
N SER A 82 4.81 2.68 0.57
CA SER A 82 3.91 3.57 1.28
C SER A 82 3.96 4.99 0.70
N LEU A 83 2.86 5.73 0.82
CA LEU A 83 2.73 7.13 0.43
C LEU A 83 1.90 7.84 1.50
N ASP A 84 2.40 8.90 2.10
CA ASP A 84 1.74 9.67 3.14
C ASP A 84 1.80 11.18 2.90
N LEU A 85 0.84 11.93 3.46
CA LEU A 85 0.67 13.36 3.23
C LEU A 85 0.65 14.15 4.54
N THR A 86 1.61 15.07 4.69
CA THR A 86 1.66 16.03 5.79
C THR A 86 1.19 17.42 5.32
N PHE A 87 -0.04 17.80 5.64
CA PHE A 87 -0.59 19.13 5.36
C PHE A 87 0.13 20.25 6.09
N SER A 88 0.34 21.35 5.39
CA SER A 88 0.89 22.59 5.92
C SER A 88 0.20 23.80 5.26
N MET A 89 0.55 25.00 5.71
CA MET A 89 0.17 26.25 5.08
C MET A 89 1.45 27.01 4.71
N GLU A 90 1.55 27.45 3.47
CA GLU A 90 2.70 28.22 2.98
C GLU A 90 2.39 29.72 3.02
N GLN A 91 3.31 30.52 3.55
CA GLN A 91 3.12 31.96 3.63
C GLN A 91 3.50 32.63 2.31
N VAL A 92 2.57 33.40 1.75
CA VAL A 92 2.75 34.13 0.50
C VAL A 92 2.57 35.62 0.77
N ASN A 93 3.58 36.40 0.42
CA ASN A 93 3.51 37.85 0.43
C ASN A 93 2.98 38.32 -0.93
N GLN A 94 1.67 38.56 -1.03
CA GLN A 94 1.09 39.17 -2.22
C GLN A 94 0.70 40.62 -1.92
N LYS A 95 1.29 41.56 -2.67
CA LYS A 95 0.93 42.99 -2.67
C LYS A 95 0.87 43.61 -1.25
N GLY A 96 1.81 43.26 -0.39
CA GLY A 96 1.91 43.78 0.99
C GLY A 96 0.98 43.09 2.01
N SER A 97 0.20 42.09 1.60
CA SER A 97 -0.62 41.29 2.51
C SER A 97 0.01 39.91 2.73
N LYS A 98 0.17 39.53 4.01
CA LYS A 98 0.54 38.17 4.40
C LYS A 98 -0.67 37.27 4.24
N SER A 99 -0.57 36.32 3.32
CA SER A 99 -1.58 35.30 3.08
C SER A 99 -0.96 33.92 3.29
N ALA A 100 -1.78 32.94 3.62
CA ALA A 100 -1.38 31.56 3.74
C ALA A 100 -2.19 30.71 2.76
N VAL A 101 -1.50 29.95 1.92
CA VAL A 101 -2.10 29.03 0.94
C VAL A 101 -1.92 27.58 1.41
N PRO A 102 -2.84 26.67 1.06
CA PRO A 102 -2.66 25.26 1.35
C PRO A 102 -1.40 24.70 0.67
N ALA A 103 -0.66 23.88 1.40
CA ALA A 103 0.50 23.15 0.90
C ALA A 103 0.47 21.72 1.47
N VAL A 104 1.19 20.82 0.82
CA VAL A 104 1.30 19.44 1.31
C VAL A 104 2.73 18.95 1.13
N ARG A 105 3.20 18.26 2.15
CA ARG A 105 4.45 17.52 2.11
C ARG A 105 4.14 16.06 1.84
N VAL A 106 4.65 15.56 0.73
CA VAL A 106 4.49 14.20 0.28
C VAL A 106 5.64 13.38 0.82
N HIS A 107 5.33 12.28 1.49
CA HIS A 107 6.30 11.34 2.03
C HIS A 107 6.10 9.97 1.39
N TRP A 108 7.15 9.25 1.02
CA TRP A 108 7.01 7.88 0.57
C TRP A 108 8.20 7.02 0.99
N SER A 109 7.95 5.72 1.10
CA SER A 109 8.96 4.69 1.33
C SER A 109 9.31 4.01 0.01
N PRO A 110 10.55 3.52 -0.16
CA PRO A 110 10.95 2.78 -1.34
C PRO A 110 10.18 1.45 -1.47
N PRO A 111 10.38 0.71 -2.57
CA PRO A 111 9.82 -0.63 -2.70
C PRO A 111 10.27 -1.61 -1.60
N VAL A 112 9.40 -2.57 -1.29
CA VAL A 112 9.66 -3.58 -0.25
C VAL A 112 10.82 -4.51 -0.62
N ALA A 113 10.89 -4.94 -1.88
CA ALA A 113 11.96 -5.82 -2.33
C ALA A 113 13.28 -5.07 -2.48
N GLU A 114 14.33 -5.56 -1.82
CA GLU A 114 15.69 -4.99 -1.89
C GLU A 114 16.22 -4.89 -3.32
N THR A 115 15.99 -5.92 -4.14
CA THR A 115 16.35 -5.90 -5.57
C THR A 115 15.68 -4.74 -6.32
N SER A 116 14.41 -4.44 -6.01
CA SER A 116 13.72 -3.30 -6.60
C SER A 116 14.24 -1.96 -6.08
N ARG A 117 14.73 -1.89 -4.84
CA ARG A 117 15.36 -0.66 -4.33
C ARG A 117 16.70 -0.38 -5.00
N ASN A 118 17.55 -1.40 -5.12
CA ASN A 118 18.87 -1.27 -5.74
C ASN A 118 18.78 -0.89 -7.22
N ASN A 119 17.74 -1.35 -7.91
CA ASN A 119 17.49 -1.05 -9.31
C ASN A 119 16.72 0.26 -9.53
N ALA A 120 16.25 0.92 -8.45
CA ALA A 120 15.50 2.17 -8.59
C ALA A 120 16.41 3.31 -9.07
N LYS A 121 16.05 3.94 -10.19
CA LYS A 121 16.79 5.07 -10.78
C LYS A 121 16.20 6.42 -10.40
N GLY A 122 15.06 6.42 -9.73
CA GLY A 122 14.33 7.64 -9.41
C GLY A 122 12.86 7.41 -9.09
N TYR A 123 12.13 8.52 -8.99
CA TYR A 123 10.67 8.51 -8.80
C TYR A 123 10.00 9.53 -9.70
N LEU A 124 8.79 9.18 -10.16
CA LEU A 124 7.83 10.12 -10.74
C LEU A 124 6.77 10.45 -9.68
N LEU A 125 6.67 11.72 -9.31
CA LEU A 125 5.59 12.28 -8.50
C LEU A 125 4.59 12.98 -9.42
N ILE A 126 3.30 12.74 -9.21
CA ILE A 126 2.21 13.39 -9.94
C ILE A 126 1.21 13.93 -8.92
N TRP A 127 0.67 15.11 -9.14
CA TRP A 127 -0.53 15.57 -8.46
C TRP A 127 -1.46 16.21 -9.48
N GLU A 128 -2.69 15.72 -9.53
CA GLU A 128 -3.66 16.10 -10.53
C GLU A 128 -5.00 16.43 -9.91
N ASN A 129 -5.72 17.36 -10.52
CA ASN A 129 -7.13 17.65 -10.25
C ASN A 129 -7.94 17.48 -11.54
N SER A 130 -9.20 17.90 -11.56
CA SER A 130 -10.07 17.75 -12.74
C SER A 130 -9.69 18.63 -13.94
N ILE A 131 -8.78 19.59 -13.75
CA ILE A 131 -8.42 20.63 -14.72
C ILE A 131 -6.95 20.48 -15.14
N GLU A 132 -6.08 20.14 -14.21
CA GLU A 132 -4.63 20.18 -14.37
C GLU A 132 -3.95 18.92 -13.83
N VAL A 133 -2.90 18.51 -14.54
CA VAL A 133 -1.98 17.44 -14.14
C VAL A 133 -0.58 18.06 -14.02
N MET A 134 0.03 17.94 -12.85
CA MET A 134 1.41 18.34 -12.58
C MET A 134 2.24 17.12 -12.23
N CYS A 135 3.52 17.12 -12.61
CA CYS A 135 4.46 16.05 -12.36
C CYS A 135 5.89 16.55 -12.07
N ARG A 136 6.67 15.68 -11.42
CA ARG A 136 8.11 15.82 -11.21
C ARG A 136 8.80 14.48 -11.38
N ILE A 137 9.91 14.44 -12.10
CA ILE A 137 10.79 13.27 -12.12
C ILE A 137 12.04 13.60 -11.31
N PHE A 138 12.38 12.73 -10.38
CA PHE A 138 13.59 12.79 -9.58
C PHE A 138 14.56 11.72 -10.04
N GLN A 139 15.77 12.09 -10.43
CA GLN A 139 16.81 11.17 -10.86
C GLN A 139 17.84 10.96 -9.75
N PHE A 140 18.21 9.70 -9.51
CA PHE A 140 19.21 9.34 -8.51
C PHE A 140 20.61 9.21 -9.08
N ASP A 141 21.60 9.44 -8.21
CA ASP A 141 23.00 9.20 -8.52
C ASP A 141 23.27 7.69 -8.64
N SER A 142 23.65 7.26 -9.84
CA SER A 142 24.02 5.87 -10.10
C SER A 142 25.21 5.40 -9.28
N ASN A 143 26.05 6.32 -8.80
CA ASN A 143 27.21 6.00 -7.97
C ASN A 143 26.86 5.81 -6.49
N LYS A 144 25.61 6.09 -6.10
CA LYS A 144 25.12 5.99 -4.72
C LYS A 144 23.96 5.01 -4.59
N THR A 145 23.76 4.13 -5.57
CA THR A 145 22.69 3.12 -5.55
C THR A 145 22.79 2.16 -4.38
N ASP A 146 23.99 1.94 -3.83
CA ASP A 146 24.19 1.11 -2.66
C ASP A 146 23.42 1.64 -1.43
N LEU A 147 23.21 2.97 -1.34
CA LEU A 147 22.40 3.58 -0.28
C LEU A 147 20.91 3.24 -0.40
N LEU A 148 20.44 2.88 -1.59
CA LEU A 148 19.05 2.47 -1.82
C LEU A 148 18.76 1.09 -1.23
N SER A 149 19.78 0.29 -0.94
CA SER A 149 19.59 -1.00 -0.24
C SER A 149 19.01 -0.82 1.16
N ASN A 150 19.33 0.32 1.80
CA ASN A 150 18.80 0.72 3.09
C ASN A 150 17.32 1.11 3.02
N LYS A 151 16.68 1.15 4.18
CA LYS A 151 15.35 1.71 4.32
C LYS A 151 15.44 3.23 4.33
N LEU A 152 14.96 3.85 3.25
CA LEU A 152 14.96 5.30 3.07
C LEU A 152 13.55 5.88 3.19
N ARG A 153 13.44 7.18 3.44
CA ARG A 153 12.20 7.94 3.36
C ARG A 153 12.40 9.16 2.48
N PHE A 154 11.57 9.29 1.47
CA PHE A 154 11.60 10.42 0.54
C PHE A 154 10.57 11.47 0.94
N GLN A 155 10.89 12.73 0.69
CA GLN A 155 10.04 13.85 1.08
C GLN A 155 10.11 14.99 0.04
N TYR A 156 8.95 15.39 -0.46
CA TYR A 156 8.82 16.55 -1.36
C TYR A 156 7.73 17.50 -0.88
N GLN A 157 7.90 18.81 -1.06
CA GLN A 157 6.91 19.82 -0.66
C GLN A 157 6.19 20.36 -1.89
N ILE A 158 4.92 20.00 -2.06
CA ILE A 158 4.04 20.65 -3.04
C ILE A 158 3.51 21.94 -2.41
N GLN A 159 3.81 23.06 -3.06
CA GLN A 159 3.44 24.40 -2.61
C GLN A 159 2.29 24.96 -3.44
N TYR A 160 1.59 25.97 -2.91
CA TYR A 160 0.59 26.77 -3.64
C TYR A 160 -0.59 25.97 -4.23
N LEU A 161 -1.17 25.05 -3.47
CA LEU A 161 -2.35 24.32 -3.92
C LEU A 161 -3.58 25.23 -3.99
N ASP A 162 -4.37 25.09 -5.05
CA ASP A 162 -5.66 25.78 -5.15
C ASP A 162 -6.56 25.41 -3.97
N PRO A 163 -7.18 26.38 -3.27
CA PRO A 163 -8.03 26.10 -2.11
C PRO A 163 -9.30 25.32 -2.47
N GLY A 164 -9.74 24.43 -1.57
CA GLY A 164 -11.01 23.70 -1.71
C GLY A 164 -11.07 22.76 -2.92
N THR A 165 -9.91 22.33 -3.43
CA THR A 165 -9.79 21.54 -4.66
C THR A 165 -9.41 20.10 -4.31
N ASN A 166 -10.01 19.15 -5.03
CA ASN A 166 -9.69 17.73 -4.90
C ASN A 166 -8.50 17.39 -5.79
N TYR A 167 -7.50 16.74 -5.20
CA TYR A 167 -6.31 16.27 -5.89
C TYR A 167 -6.13 14.78 -5.68
N GLN A 168 -5.55 14.10 -6.68
CA GLN A 168 -4.98 12.78 -6.53
C GLN A 168 -3.45 12.90 -6.61
N VAL A 169 -2.76 12.53 -5.54
CA VAL A 169 -1.30 12.51 -5.47
C VAL A 169 -0.81 11.09 -5.73
N LYS A 170 0.12 10.90 -6.66
CA LYS A 170 0.65 9.60 -7.06
C LYS A 170 2.17 9.59 -7.04
N VAL A 171 2.75 8.48 -6.62
CA VAL A 171 4.20 8.23 -6.73
C VAL A 171 4.45 6.91 -7.43
N TYR A 172 5.45 6.91 -8.31
CA TYR A 172 5.84 5.79 -9.14
C TYR A 172 7.36 5.60 -9.10
N SER A 173 7.81 4.34 -8.95
CA SER A 173 9.24 4.00 -8.93
C SER A 173 9.77 3.80 -10.35
N MET A 174 10.87 4.44 -10.68
CA MET A 174 11.52 4.33 -12.00
C MET A 174 12.65 3.28 -11.95
N PRO A 175 12.86 2.47 -13.02
CA PRO A 175 12.29 2.60 -14.36
C PRO A 175 11.00 1.81 -14.61
N PRO A 176 10.24 2.16 -15.67
CA PRO A 176 9.02 1.47 -16.02
C PRO A 176 9.23 0.09 -16.66
N PRO A 177 8.31 -0.87 -16.41
CA PRO A 177 8.17 -2.05 -17.25
C PRO A 177 8.10 -1.71 -18.73
N LYS A 178 8.87 -2.42 -19.56
CA LYS A 178 8.99 -2.14 -21.01
C LYS A 178 7.65 -2.18 -21.76
N ASN A 179 6.66 -2.96 -21.28
CA ASN A 179 5.37 -3.18 -21.95
C ASN A 179 4.19 -3.18 -20.96
N LEU A 180 3.89 -2.02 -20.35
CA LEU A 180 2.80 -1.89 -19.39
C LEU A 180 1.45 -1.71 -20.10
N LYS A 181 0.53 -2.66 -19.92
CA LYS A 181 -0.86 -2.47 -20.36
C LYS A 181 -1.52 -1.37 -19.51
N GLU A 182 -2.43 -0.61 -20.10
CA GLU A 182 -3.15 0.47 -19.41
C GLU A 182 -3.84 0.00 -18.11
N SER A 183 -4.39 -1.22 -18.13
CA SER A 183 -5.01 -1.85 -16.95
C SER A 183 -4.03 -2.12 -15.80
N GLN A 184 -2.73 -2.26 -16.10
CA GLN A 184 -1.68 -2.52 -15.13
C GLN A 184 -1.08 -1.22 -14.58
N LYS A 185 -1.12 -0.10 -15.33
CA LYS A 185 -0.58 1.20 -14.90
C LYS A 185 -1.14 1.63 -13.55
N LYS A 186 -2.44 1.48 -13.30
CA LYS A 186 -3.05 1.85 -12.01
C LYS A 186 -2.46 1.11 -10.81
N SER A 187 -2.03 -0.14 -11.00
CA SER A 187 -1.50 -0.96 -9.92
C SER A 187 -0.05 -0.64 -9.57
N THR A 188 0.66 0.10 -10.44
CA THR A 188 2.08 0.42 -10.25
C THR A 188 2.31 1.76 -9.56
N PHE A 189 1.27 2.58 -9.38
CA PHE A 189 1.35 3.78 -8.55
C PHE A 189 0.97 3.45 -7.11
N MET A 190 1.59 4.18 -6.19
CA MET A 190 0.96 4.50 -4.90
C MET A 190 0.16 5.78 -5.07
N SER A 191 -1.06 5.83 -4.55
CA SER A 191 -1.96 6.96 -4.75
C SER A 191 -2.72 7.31 -3.49
N LEU A 192 -2.91 8.62 -3.26
CA LEU A 192 -3.76 9.16 -2.22
C LEU A 192 -4.62 10.28 -2.76
N ASP A 193 -5.89 10.25 -2.38
CA ASP A 193 -6.80 11.35 -2.65
C ASP A 193 -6.72 12.36 -1.50
N MET A 194 -6.71 13.64 -1.85
CA MET A 194 -6.75 14.75 -0.89
C MET A 194 -7.69 15.86 -1.33
N THR A 195 -8.21 16.61 -0.37
CA THR A 195 -8.92 17.87 -0.61
C THR A 195 -8.14 18.97 0.11
N SER A 196 -7.74 20.00 -0.62
CA SER A 196 -7.03 21.15 -0.05
C SER A 196 -7.97 22.03 0.79
N GLY A 197 -7.42 22.62 1.85
CA GLY A 197 -8.13 23.50 2.76
C GLY A 197 -8.38 24.89 2.19
N SER A 198 -8.76 25.82 3.07
CA SER A 198 -9.03 27.21 2.71
C SER A 198 -7.75 28.05 2.57
N PHE A 199 -7.77 29.02 1.66
CA PHE A 199 -6.88 30.17 1.68
C PHE A 199 -7.18 31.09 2.87
N ILE A 200 -6.12 31.61 3.52
CA ILE A 200 -6.22 32.45 4.70
C ILE A 200 -5.48 33.77 4.47
N THR A 201 -6.06 34.88 4.89
CA THR A 201 -5.39 36.19 5.00
C THR A 201 -5.32 36.62 6.46
N ALA A 202 -4.43 37.56 6.79
CA ALA A 202 -4.32 38.11 8.16
C ALA A 202 -5.65 38.61 8.76
N ASN A 203 -6.60 39.03 7.93
CA ASN A 203 -7.92 39.53 8.37
C ASN A 203 -9.06 38.52 8.15
N SER A 204 -8.74 37.25 7.90
CA SER A 204 -9.74 36.23 7.64
C SER A 204 -10.51 35.86 8.89
N ASN A 205 -11.83 35.76 8.77
CA ASN A 205 -12.68 35.24 9.84
C ASN A 205 -12.36 33.75 10.06
N PRO A 206 -11.97 33.32 11.29
CA PRO A 206 -11.69 31.91 11.60
C PRO A 206 -12.84 30.95 11.21
N ALA A 207 -14.08 31.44 11.22
CA ALA A 207 -15.27 30.67 10.80
C ALA A 207 -15.25 30.20 9.33
N LYS A 208 -14.42 30.84 8.48
CA LYS A 208 -14.26 30.51 7.06
C LYS A 208 -13.12 29.53 6.83
N TRP A 209 -12.32 29.23 7.86
CA TRP A 209 -11.23 28.28 7.74
C TRP A 209 -11.79 26.86 7.53
N LEU A 210 -11.20 26.15 6.57
CA LEU A 210 -11.49 24.76 6.27
C LEU A 210 -10.18 23.97 6.27
N PRO A 211 -10.16 22.77 6.89
CA PRO A 211 -8.96 21.94 6.94
C PRO A 211 -8.68 21.31 5.56
N SER A 212 -7.40 21.14 5.23
CA SER A 212 -7.00 20.15 4.22
C SER A 212 -7.22 18.75 4.79
N LEU A 213 -7.50 17.77 3.93
CA LEU A 213 -7.70 16.39 4.35
C LEU A 213 -7.22 15.41 3.29
N SER A 214 -6.81 14.21 3.70
CA SER A 214 -6.54 13.08 2.80
C SER A 214 -7.27 11.86 3.27
N THR A 215 -7.51 10.96 2.32
CA THR A 215 -8.26 9.75 2.56
C THR A 215 -7.55 8.55 1.99
N ARG A 216 -7.52 7.46 2.74
CA ARG A 216 -7.00 6.17 2.31
C ARG A 216 -8.02 5.09 2.60
N VAL A 217 -8.33 4.28 1.59
CA VAL A 217 -9.06 3.02 1.80
C VAL A 217 -8.04 1.96 2.20
N LEU A 218 -8.22 1.38 3.37
CA LEU A 218 -7.37 0.32 3.90
C LEU A 218 -7.84 -1.05 3.39
N GLU A 219 -6.94 -2.03 3.34
CA GLU A 219 -7.21 -3.36 2.79
C GLU A 219 -8.34 -4.09 3.53
N GLU A 220 -8.52 -3.82 4.81
CA GLU A 220 -9.60 -4.34 5.63
C GLU A 220 -10.99 -3.76 5.30
N GLY A 221 -11.09 -2.84 4.34
CA GLY A 221 -12.35 -2.17 3.99
C GLY A 221 -12.70 -1.04 4.96
N ALA A 222 -11.69 -0.42 5.58
CA ALA A 222 -11.84 0.78 6.40
C ALA A 222 -11.43 2.03 5.62
N ILE A 223 -11.95 3.19 5.99
CA ILE A 223 -11.47 4.49 5.49
C ILE A 223 -10.72 5.18 6.62
N GLU A 224 -9.45 5.50 6.37
CA GLU A 224 -8.65 6.39 7.20
C GLU A 224 -8.68 7.82 6.63
N VAL A 225 -8.82 8.79 7.52
CA VAL A 225 -8.94 10.22 7.19
C VAL A 225 -7.92 10.99 8.01
N LYS A 226 -7.04 11.70 7.32
CA LYS A 226 -6.13 12.68 7.94
C LYS A 226 -6.69 14.08 7.72
N ILE A 227 -6.70 14.91 8.76
CA ILE A 227 -7.30 16.24 8.75
C ILE A 227 -6.27 17.22 9.29
N ALA A 228 -5.95 18.26 8.54
CA ALA A 228 -5.06 19.32 9.00
C ALA A 228 -5.67 20.05 10.21
N LEU A 229 -4.90 20.22 11.28
CA LEU A 229 -5.28 21.05 12.41
C LEU A 229 -5.05 22.53 12.07
N SER A 230 -5.89 23.41 12.63
CA SER A 230 -5.73 24.84 12.41
C SER A 230 -4.46 25.33 13.07
N SER A 231 -3.83 26.37 12.52
CA SER A 231 -2.75 27.07 13.22
C SER A 231 -3.19 27.55 14.61
N SER A 232 -2.21 27.73 15.51
CA SER A 232 -2.43 28.26 16.86
C SER A 232 -3.18 29.59 16.89
N HIS A 233 -3.13 30.37 15.80
CA HIS A 233 -3.88 31.62 15.66
C HIS A 233 -5.40 31.43 15.70
N PHE A 234 -5.91 30.32 15.15
CA PHE A 234 -7.35 30.02 15.14
C PHE A 234 -7.76 29.07 16.26
N ASN A 235 -6.87 28.15 16.66
CA ASN A 235 -7.11 27.18 17.74
C ASN A 235 -8.43 26.40 17.61
N LEU A 236 -8.78 26.02 16.37
CA LEU A 236 -9.93 25.19 16.02
C LEU A 236 -9.50 23.72 16.08
N THR A 237 -9.78 23.11 17.24
CA THR A 237 -9.31 21.75 17.59
C THR A 237 -10.38 20.68 17.55
N GLN A 238 -11.62 21.04 17.19
CA GLN A 238 -12.76 20.12 17.21
C GLN A 238 -13.43 20.04 15.84
N PHE A 239 -13.66 18.81 15.38
CA PHE A 239 -14.23 18.52 14.07
C PHE A 239 -15.35 17.49 14.20
N LYS A 240 -16.43 17.73 13.47
CA LYS A 240 -17.48 16.74 13.23
C LYS A 240 -17.22 16.12 11.86
N VAL A 241 -16.75 14.87 11.87
CA VAL A 241 -16.39 14.09 10.68
C VAL A 241 -17.53 13.13 10.37
N MET A 242 -18.22 13.35 9.27
CA MET A 242 -19.37 12.56 8.85
C MET A 242 -19.00 11.75 7.62
N LEU A 243 -19.35 10.47 7.64
CA LEU A 243 -19.27 9.58 6.49
C LEU A 243 -20.66 9.44 5.89
N ILE A 244 -20.82 9.83 4.63
CA ILE A 244 -22.06 9.69 3.86
C ILE A 244 -21.91 8.45 2.97
N LYS A 245 -22.94 7.61 2.92
CA LYS A 245 -22.97 6.37 2.14
C LYS A 245 -23.93 6.51 0.97
N ARG A 246 -23.51 6.16 -0.25
CA ARG A 246 -24.27 6.43 -1.48
C ARG A 246 -25.58 5.64 -1.57
N SER A 247 -25.60 4.37 -1.18
CA SER A 247 -26.81 3.52 -1.18
C SER A 247 -27.75 3.73 0.00
N TYR A 248 -27.40 4.61 0.94
CA TYR A 248 -28.23 4.96 2.10
C TYR A 248 -29.07 6.22 1.78
N ASP A 249 -29.06 7.22 2.66
CA ASP A 249 -29.57 8.57 2.39
C ASP A 249 -28.38 9.55 2.32
N VAL A 250 -28.17 10.16 1.16
CA VAL A 250 -27.07 11.11 0.92
C VAL A 250 -27.21 12.42 1.71
N LYS A 251 -28.37 12.68 2.34
CA LYS A 251 -28.61 13.85 3.19
C LYS A 251 -28.22 13.63 4.64
N ILE A 252 -28.02 12.37 5.06
CA ILE A 252 -27.78 11.98 6.45
C ILE A 252 -26.40 11.30 6.56
N ALA A 253 -25.71 11.52 7.67
CA ALA A 253 -24.47 10.81 7.95
C ALA A 253 -24.78 9.32 8.23
N PHE A 254 -24.11 8.43 7.50
CA PHE A 254 -24.14 6.99 7.78
C PHE A 254 -23.36 6.66 9.06
N GLN A 255 -22.20 7.29 9.23
CA GLN A 255 -21.44 7.28 10.49
C GLN A 255 -20.95 8.69 10.80
N GLU A 256 -20.75 8.99 12.09
CA GLU A 256 -20.28 10.28 12.56
C GLU A 256 -19.28 10.10 13.70
N ILE A 257 -18.17 10.83 13.63
CA ILE A 257 -17.14 10.89 14.67
C ILE A 257 -16.91 12.35 15.03
N ILE A 258 -16.94 12.66 16.33
CA ILE A 258 -16.52 13.96 16.84
C ILE A 258 -15.07 13.83 17.28
N TYR A 259 -14.16 14.40 16.51
CA TYR A 259 -12.75 14.50 16.89
C TYR A 259 -12.55 15.73 17.77
N LYS A 260 -11.75 15.57 18.82
CA LYS A 260 -11.23 16.66 19.65
C LYS A 260 -9.74 16.46 19.81
N ALA A 261 -8.94 17.44 19.43
CA ALA A 261 -7.50 17.36 19.63
C ALA A 261 -7.22 17.27 21.15
N PRO A 262 -6.28 16.41 21.58
CA PRO A 262 -5.83 16.40 22.95
C PRO A 262 -5.34 17.80 23.38
N PRO A 263 -5.53 18.19 24.65
CA PRO A 263 -4.84 19.34 25.21
C PRO A 263 -3.33 19.18 24.98
N ASP A 264 -2.66 20.25 24.57
CA ASP A 264 -1.21 20.28 24.37
C ASP A 264 -0.65 19.36 23.26
N SER A 265 -1.50 18.84 22.37
CA SER A 265 -1.03 18.12 21.18
C SER A 265 -0.22 19.06 20.30
N GLN A 266 1.02 18.65 19.99
CA GLN A 266 1.87 19.28 18.98
C GLN A 266 1.59 18.74 17.58
N ASP A 267 0.59 17.86 17.43
CA ASP A 267 0.27 17.28 16.14
C ASP A 267 -0.21 18.38 15.20
N SER A 268 0.21 18.29 13.95
CA SER A 268 -0.31 19.16 12.88
C SER A 268 -1.58 18.57 12.26
N GLN A 269 -1.99 17.37 12.68
CA GLN A 269 -3.04 16.59 12.04
C GLN A 269 -3.86 15.76 13.02
N ALA A 270 -5.14 15.60 12.70
CA ALA A 270 -6.03 14.63 13.31
C ALA A 270 -6.16 13.38 12.42
N LEU A 271 -6.20 12.21 13.05
CA LEU A 271 -6.46 10.93 12.40
C LEU A 271 -7.82 10.39 12.84
N VAL A 272 -8.67 10.03 11.87
CA VAL A 272 -9.98 9.42 12.10
C VAL A 272 -10.13 8.19 11.23
N LYS A 273 -10.61 7.09 11.80
CA LYS A 273 -10.82 5.82 11.08
C LYS A 273 -12.28 5.39 11.15
N PHE A 274 -12.88 5.13 9.99
CA PHE A 274 -14.18 4.48 9.84
C PHE A 274 -13.97 3.02 9.49
N ALA A 275 -14.39 2.12 10.38
CA ALA A 275 -14.26 0.67 10.22
C ALA A 275 -15.62 0.01 9.93
N ASN A 276 -15.59 -1.29 9.59
CA ASN A 276 -16.78 -2.11 9.32
C ASN A 276 -17.67 -1.51 8.22
N LEU A 277 -17.04 -0.99 7.16
CA LEU A 277 -17.76 -0.52 5.98
C LEU A 277 -18.09 -1.72 5.08
N ASP A 278 -19.16 -1.59 4.30
CA ASP A 278 -19.55 -2.53 3.27
C ASP A 278 -19.17 -2.01 1.88
N ASN A 279 -19.35 -2.83 0.85
CA ASN A 279 -18.99 -2.45 -0.52
C ASN A 279 -19.92 -1.34 -1.04
N ASP A 280 -19.46 -0.09 -1.03
CA ASP A 280 -20.22 1.07 -1.53
C ASP A 280 -19.27 2.25 -1.85
N LYS A 281 -19.86 3.32 -2.38
CA LYS A 281 -19.24 4.64 -2.49
C LYS A 281 -19.56 5.47 -1.26
N TYR A 282 -18.52 6.07 -0.69
CA TYR A 282 -18.60 6.92 0.48
C TYR A 282 -18.10 8.33 0.19
N LYS A 283 -18.62 9.31 0.91
CA LYS A 283 -18.17 10.70 0.83
C LYS A 283 -17.97 11.22 2.24
N LEU A 284 -16.83 11.84 2.50
CA LEU A 284 -16.55 12.47 3.78
C LEU A 284 -17.01 13.91 3.77
N VAL A 285 -17.60 14.34 4.88
CA VAL A 285 -17.97 15.72 5.13
C VAL A 285 -17.44 16.11 6.50
N ILE A 286 -16.57 17.10 6.54
CA ILE A 286 -15.99 17.61 7.77
C ILE A 286 -16.59 18.99 8.05
N ARG A 287 -17.03 19.19 9.29
CA ARG A 287 -17.41 20.50 9.80
C ARG A 287 -16.53 20.88 10.97
N VAL A 288 -16.03 22.11 10.94
CA VAL A 288 -15.34 22.68 12.10
C VAL A 288 -16.38 23.05 13.15
N ILE A 289 -16.16 22.61 14.39
CA ILE A 289 -17.03 22.93 15.53
C ILE A 289 -16.57 24.27 16.10
N ASP A 290 -17.51 25.19 16.32
CA ASP A 290 -17.24 26.48 16.96
C ASP A 290 -17.08 26.26 18.48
N PRO A 291 -15.88 26.42 19.05
CA PRO A 291 -15.67 26.22 20.49
C PRO A 291 -16.39 27.27 21.35
N PHE A 292 -16.80 28.40 20.75
CA PHE A 292 -17.43 29.52 21.41
C PHE A 292 -18.93 29.60 21.17
N HIS A 293 -19.55 28.58 20.55
CA HIS A 293 -20.95 28.70 20.11
C HIS A 293 -21.97 28.95 21.23
N LYS A 294 -21.62 28.60 22.47
CA LYS A 294 -22.43 28.84 23.67
C LYS A 294 -22.07 30.14 24.41
N GLN A 295 -21.01 30.83 24.00
CA GLN A 295 -20.51 32.04 24.66
C GLN A 295 -21.11 33.28 23.98
N VAL A 296 -21.85 34.07 24.75
CA VAL A 296 -22.52 35.28 24.26
C VAL A 296 -21.48 36.24 23.66
N GLY A 297 -21.72 36.70 22.43
CA GLY A 297 -20.86 37.66 21.73
C GLY A 297 -19.54 37.10 21.17
N LYS A 298 -19.19 35.83 21.43
CA LYS A 298 -17.92 35.22 20.98
C LYS A 298 -18.06 34.20 19.86
N CYS A 299 -19.28 34.03 19.36
CA CYS A 299 -19.58 33.14 18.26
C CYS A 299 -18.74 33.46 17.02
N LEU A 300 -18.07 32.45 16.47
CA LEU A 300 -17.40 32.53 15.18
C LEU A 300 -18.43 32.36 14.05
N CYS A 301 -19.38 31.44 14.26
CA CYS A 301 -20.21 30.89 13.18
C CYS A 301 -21.66 31.35 13.29
N TRP A 302 -21.94 32.54 12.74
CA TRP A 302 -23.26 33.15 12.75
C TRP A 302 -24.15 32.67 11.59
N VAL A 303 -25.38 32.28 11.91
CA VAL A 303 -26.41 31.97 10.91
C VAL A 303 -27.53 33.00 10.97
N LYS A 304 -27.95 33.48 9.80
CA LYS A 304 -29.07 34.42 9.67
C LYS A 304 -30.39 33.65 9.75
N ALA A 305 -31.24 34.04 10.67
CA ALA A 305 -32.62 33.57 10.81
C ALA A 305 -33.60 34.73 10.61
N THR A 306 -34.89 34.39 10.49
CA THR A 306 -35.99 35.36 10.40
C THR A 306 -36.04 36.32 11.60
N LYS A 307 -35.63 35.87 12.79
CA LYS A 307 -35.64 36.66 14.04
C LYS A 307 -34.27 37.26 14.43
N GLY A 308 -33.28 37.28 13.54
CA GLY A 308 -31.95 37.83 13.81
C GLY A 308 -30.82 36.87 13.47
N ARG A 309 -29.69 36.97 14.17
CA ARG A 309 -28.56 36.04 14.03
C ARG A 309 -28.48 35.14 15.25
N TYR A 310 -28.26 33.85 15.05
CA TYR A 310 -27.96 32.92 16.13
C TYR A 310 -26.63 32.24 15.88
N CYS A 311 -26.02 31.76 16.94
CA CYS A 311 -24.76 31.05 16.82
C CYS A 311 -24.99 29.58 16.43
N ALA A 312 -24.34 29.14 15.36
CA ALA A 312 -24.31 27.75 14.97
C ALA A 312 -23.16 27.02 15.67
N ASN A 313 -23.43 25.78 16.08
CA ASN A 313 -22.43 24.88 16.65
C ASN A 313 -21.33 24.49 15.64
N SER A 314 -21.64 24.54 14.35
CA SER A 314 -20.69 24.18 13.30
C SER A 314 -20.59 25.27 12.25
N CYS A 315 -19.37 25.49 11.79
CA CYS A 315 -19.01 26.48 10.79
C CYS A 315 -19.21 25.94 9.37
N GLN A 316 -18.39 26.42 8.42
CA GLN A 316 -18.36 25.87 7.07
C GLN A 316 -18.06 24.37 7.04
N ARG A 317 -18.31 23.76 5.88
CA ARG A 317 -18.05 22.34 5.64
C ARG A 317 -17.13 22.17 4.44
N ILE A 318 -16.26 21.18 4.52
CA ILE A 318 -15.48 20.65 3.39
C ILE A 318 -15.91 19.21 3.14
N ALA A 319 -15.85 18.77 1.89
CA ALA A 319 -16.26 17.42 1.53
C ALA A 319 -15.38 16.85 0.41
N THR A 320 -15.14 15.54 0.46
CA THR A 320 -14.36 14.82 -0.55
C THR A 320 -15.19 14.53 -1.81
N GLU A 321 -14.54 13.99 -2.84
CA GLU A 321 -15.21 13.17 -3.85
C GLU A 321 -15.73 11.84 -3.27
N TRP A 322 -16.48 11.11 -4.10
CA TRP A 322 -16.95 9.77 -3.78
C TRP A 322 -15.81 8.75 -3.86
N ILE A 323 -15.52 8.10 -2.75
CA ILE A 323 -14.48 7.08 -2.58
C ILE A 323 -15.12 5.70 -2.67
N MET A 324 -14.61 4.83 -3.53
CA MET A 324 -15.06 3.44 -3.62
C MET A 324 -14.37 2.60 -2.56
N VAL A 325 -15.13 1.90 -1.70
CA VAL A 325 -14.58 0.90 -0.77
C VAL A 325 -14.88 -0.48 -1.31
N PRO A 326 -13.93 -1.15 -1.97
CA PRO A 326 -14.12 -2.52 -2.40
C PRO A 326 -13.96 -3.45 -1.19
N VAL A 327 -15.06 -3.81 -0.55
CA VAL A 327 -15.04 -4.92 0.39
C VAL A 327 -15.07 -6.20 -0.43
N THR A 328 -13.97 -6.94 -0.47
CA THR A 328 -13.99 -8.34 -0.86
C THR A 328 -14.99 -9.03 0.07
N ASP A 329 -16.14 -9.40 -0.48
CA ASP A 329 -17.23 -10.06 0.25
C ASP A 329 -16.63 -11.15 1.14
N PRO A 330 -16.81 -11.13 2.48
CA PRO A 330 -16.24 -12.15 3.36
C PRO A 330 -16.68 -13.56 2.98
N GLY A 331 -17.80 -13.70 2.25
CA GLY A 331 -18.27 -14.96 1.66
C GLY A 331 -17.47 -15.49 0.46
N ARG A 332 -16.36 -14.87 0.06
CA ARG A 332 -15.53 -15.34 -1.06
C ARG A 332 -14.03 -15.19 -0.84
N TRP A 333 -13.58 -15.06 0.41
CA TRP A 333 -12.16 -15.21 0.67
C TRP A 333 -11.77 -16.68 0.50
N ILE A 334 -10.94 -16.94 -0.50
CA ILE A 334 -10.30 -18.22 -0.73
C ILE A 334 -8.89 -18.11 -0.14
N PRO A 335 -8.48 -19.00 0.78
CA PRO A 335 -7.09 -19.02 1.24
C PRO A 335 -6.15 -19.13 0.05
N PRO A 336 -5.01 -18.42 0.00
CA PRO A 336 -3.97 -18.79 -0.94
C PRO A 336 -3.57 -20.23 -0.62
N TRP A 337 -3.58 -21.11 -1.62
CA TRP A 337 -3.20 -22.50 -1.45
C TRP A 337 -2.34 -22.98 -2.62
N SER A 338 -1.55 -24.01 -2.40
CA SER A 338 -0.82 -24.71 -3.45
C SER A 338 -0.88 -26.22 -3.24
N THR A 339 -0.67 -26.98 -4.32
CA THR A 339 -0.61 -28.44 -4.27
C THR A 339 0.69 -28.93 -4.88
N ARG A 340 1.20 -30.05 -4.37
CA ARG A 340 2.38 -30.72 -4.89
C ARG A 340 2.19 -32.23 -4.83
N VAL A 341 2.41 -32.91 -5.95
CA VAL A 341 2.42 -34.39 -5.99
C VAL A 341 3.78 -34.89 -5.48
N ILE A 342 3.77 -35.78 -4.50
CA ILE A 342 4.94 -36.47 -3.96
C ILE A 342 4.95 -37.88 -4.56
N LYS A 343 5.58 -38.02 -5.72
CA LYS A 343 5.57 -39.25 -6.54
C LYS A 343 6.08 -40.49 -5.79
N GLU A 344 7.16 -40.34 -5.03
CA GLU A 344 7.79 -41.42 -4.25
C GLU A 344 6.87 -42.05 -3.19
N LYS A 345 5.79 -41.35 -2.80
CA LYS A 345 4.89 -41.77 -1.72
C LYS A 345 3.45 -42.00 -2.19
N GLY A 346 3.17 -41.86 -3.48
CA GLY A 346 1.79 -41.85 -4.00
C GLY A 346 0.92 -40.88 -3.21
N ALA A 347 1.39 -39.64 -3.03
CA ALA A 347 0.77 -38.68 -2.13
C ALA A 347 0.58 -37.30 -2.77
N ILE A 348 -0.43 -36.56 -2.32
CA ILE A 348 -0.61 -35.14 -2.62
C ILE A 348 -0.44 -34.33 -1.35
N GLU A 349 0.49 -33.37 -1.38
CA GLU A 349 0.66 -32.33 -0.38
C GLU A 349 -0.19 -31.11 -0.76
N VAL A 350 -0.95 -30.60 0.20
CA VAL A 350 -1.70 -29.36 0.09
C VAL A 350 -1.17 -28.37 1.11
N LYS A 351 -0.76 -27.21 0.63
CA LYS A 351 -0.30 -26.10 1.46
C LYS A 351 -1.37 -25.02 1.49
N ILE A 352 -1.84 -24.69 2.68
CA ILE A 352 -2.90 -23.71 2.91
C ILE A 352 -2.26 -22.50 3.61
N GLY A 353 -2.36 -21.33 2.99
CA GLY A 353 -1.92 -20.07 3.56
C GLY A 353 -2.91 -19.50 4.56
N HIS A 354 -2.42 -18.60 5.41
CA HIS A 354 -3.20 -18.04 6.50
C HIS A 354 -4.39 -17.21 6.07
N SER A 355 -5.42 -17.29 6.91
CA SER A 355 -6.49 -16.31 6.93
C SER A 355 -5.96 -14.96 7.36
N PRO A 356 -6.18 -13.88 6.58
CA PRO A 356 -6.03 -12.53 7.09
C PRO A 356 -6.72 -12.38 8.45
N PRO A 357 -6.15 -11.61 9.39
CA PRO A 357 -6.69 -11.45 10.75
C PRO A 357 -8.18 -11.10 10.79
N ARG A 358 -8.69 -10.41 9.75
CA ARG A 358 -10.09 -10.00 9.63
C ARG A 358 -11.10 -11.15 9.47
N PHE A 359 -10.71 -12.29 8.89
CA PHE A 359 -11.65 -13.40 8.68
C PHE A 359 -11.59 -14.42 9.83
N ASN A 360 -10.46 -14.50 10.54
CA ASN A 360 -10.23 -15.43 11.65
C ASN A 360 -10.65 -16.89 11.32
N LEU A 361 -10.47 -17.29 10.06
CA LEU A 361 -10.79 -18.64 9.59
C LEU A 361 -9.61 -19.54 9.94
N THR A 362 -9.71 -20.20 11.09
CA THR A 362 -8.66 -21.09 11.61
C THR A 362 -8.93 -22.56 11.34
N GLN A 363 -10.03 -22.88 10.64
CA GLN A 363 -10.48 -24.26 10.40
C GLN A 363 -10.88 -24.46 8.94
N PHE A 364 -10.37 -25.53 8.34
CA PHE A 364 -10.63 -25.90 6.95
C PHE A 364 -10.94 -27.39 6.86
N LYS A 365 -11.87 -27.78 5.98
CA LYS A 365 -12.08 -29.16 5.53
C LYS A 365 -11.56 -29.31 4.12
N LEU A 366 -10.78 -30.35 3.89
CA LEU A 366 -10.27 -30.69 2.57
C LEU A 366 -10.90 -32.01 2.16
N TYR A 367 -11.44 -32.04 0.95
CA TYR A 367 -12.08 -33.19 0.35
C TYR A 367 -11.26 -33.61 -0.87
N LEU A 368 -10.89 -34.88 -0.95
CA LEU A 368 -10.27 -35.47 -2.13
C LEU A 368 -11.31 -36.26 -2.91
N PHE A 369 -11.45 -35.97 -4.19
CA PHE A 369 -12.32 -36.66 -5.14
C PHE A 369 -11.48 -37.40 -6.16
N LYS A 370 -11.84 -38.64 -6.47
CA LYS A 370 -11.19 -39.49 -7.49
C LYS A 370 -12.04 -39.52 -8.77
N ARG A 371 -11.41 -39.34 -9.94
CA ARG A 371 -12.09 -39.09 -11.22
C ARG A 371 -13.04 -40.20 -11.64
N ASP A 372 -12.64 -41.45 -11.48
CA ASP A 372 -13.43 -42.61 -11.93
C ASP A 372 -14.62 -42.96 -11.01
N PHE A 373 -14.77 -42.26 -9.88
CA PHE A 373 -15.77 -42.57 -8.84
C PHE A 373 -16.88 -41.52 -8.69
N TYR A 374 -17.19 -40.75 -9.75
CA TYR A 374 -18.25 -39.72 -9.67
C TYR A 374 -19.65 -40.23 -9.27
N GLU A 375 -19.93 -41.54 -9.39
CA GLU A 375 -21.20 -42.15 -8.96
C GLU A 375 -21.18 -42.72 -7.52
N LYS A 376 -20.01 -42.91 -6.92
CA LYS A 376 -19.82 -43.31 -5.51
C LYS A 376 -18.65 -42.51 -4.95
N MET A 377 -18.95 -41.34 -4.38
CA MET A 377 -17.92 -40.47 -3.84
C MET A 377 -17.19 -41.15 -2.65
N ASP A 378 -16.05 -41.78 -2.90
CA ASP A 378 -15.07 -42.07 -1.85
C ASP A 378 -14.39 -40.75 -1.46
N VAL A 379 -15.05 -40.00 -0.58
CA VAL A 379 -14.59 -38.72 -0.09
C VAL A 379 -13.67 -38.94 1.10
N THR A 380 -12.37 -38.69 0.92
CA THR A 380 -11.47 -38.55 2.07
C THR A 380 -11.54 -37.10 2.57
N ALA A 381 -12.02 -36.91 3.81
CA ALA A 381 -12.13 -35.59 4.43
C ALA A 381 -11.07 -35.41 5.53
N ILE A 382 -10.22 -34.40 5.40
CA ILE A 382 -9.26 -34.02 6.45
C ILE A 382 -9.66 -32.65 7.01
N SER A 383 -9.76 -32.56 8.34
CA SER A 383 -9.98 -31.29 9.03
C SER A 383 -8.63 -30.72 9.49
N TYR A 384 -8.29 -29.53 9.01
CA TYR A 384 -7.13 -28.78 9.47
C TYR A 384 -7.59 -27.68 10.44
N ARG A 385 -6.90 -27.58 11.59
CA ARG A 385 -7.07 -26.49 12.55
C ARG A 385 -5.72 -25.86 12.82
N GLU A 386 -5.63 -24.56 12.60
CA GLU A 386 -4.43 -23.80 12.91
C GLU A 386 -4.19 -23.79 14.44
N PRO A 387 -2.98 -24.10 14.92
CA PRO A 387 -2.66 -23.99 16.34
C PRO A 387 -2.75 -22.53 16.80
N PRO A 388 -3.40 -22.23 17.93
CA PRO A 388 -3.44 -20.86 18.45
C PRO A 388 -2.02 -20.34 18.70
N GLY A 389 -1.70 -19.18 18.14
CA GLY A 389 -0.38 -18.54 18.29
C GLY A 389 0.72 -19.08 17.38
N SER A 390 0.39 -19.88 16.36
CA SER A 390 1.36 -20.32 15.36
C SER A 390 1.94 -19.14 14.58
N GLN A 391 3.26 -18.92 14.67
CA GLN A 391 3.99 -17.99 13.79
C GLN A 391 4.42 -18.64 12.47
N LYS A 392 4.21 -19.96 12.29
CA LYS A 392 4.52 -20.63 11.02
C LYS A 392 3.48 -20.24 9.98
N PRO A 393 3.87 -19.75 8.80
CA PRO A 393 2.98 -19.04 7.87
C PRO A 393 1.96 -19.92 7.13
N GLU A 394 1.98 -21.25 7.31
CA GLU A 394 1.29 -22.19 6.42
C GLU A 394 0.88 -23.49 7.11
N GLY A 395 -0.30 -24.01 6.77
CA GLY A 395 -0.76 -25.35 7.12
C GLY A 395 -0.45 -26.37 6.03
N LEU A 396 0.08 -27.54 6.42
CA LEU A 396 0.35 -28.64 5.50
C LEU A 396 -0.61 -29.81 5.76
N VAL A 397 -1.25 -30.30 4.71
CA VAL A 397 -2.13 -31.47 4.72
C VAL A 397 -1.64 -32.46 3.68
N TYR A 398 -1.58 -33.75 4.02
CA TYR A 398 -1.15 -34.80 3.11
C TYR A 398 -2.29 -35.80 2.88
N PHE A 399 -2.55 -36.10 1.62
CA PHE A 399 -3.31 -37.28 1.20
C PHE A 399 -2.31 -38.33 0.74
N THR A 400 -2.26 -39.48 1.41
CA THR A 400 -1.27 -40.54 1.18
C THR A 400 -1.93 -41.84 0.71
N ASN A 401 -1.14 -42.78 0.18
CA ASN A 401 -1.61 -44.08 -0.33
C ASN A 401 -2.62 -43.93 -1.47
N LEU A 402 -2.41 -42.94 -2.34
CA LEU A 402 -3.21 -42.72 -3.53
C LEU A 402 -2.74 -43.66 -4.65
N ASP A 403 -3.69 -44.23 -5.36
CA ASP A 403 -3.44 -45.06 -6.53
C ASP A 403 -3.23 -44.23 -7.80
N ASN A 404 -2.94 -44.91 -8.90
CA ASN A 404 -2.68 -44.28 -10.19
C ASN A 404 -3.96 -43.79 -10.85
N ASP A 405 -4.41 -42.60 -10.45
CA ASP A 405 -5.60 -41.94 -10.98
C ASP A 405 -5.44 -40.40 -10.96
N GLU A 406 -6.49 -39.70 -11.37
CA GLU A 406 -6.65 -38.26 -11.27
C GLU A 406 -7.55 -37.88 -10.09
N TYR A 407 -7.10 -36.89 -9.34
CA TYR A 407 -7.79 -36.41 -8.16
C TYR A 407 -8.09 -34.93 -8.20
N GLN A 408 -9.21 -34.52 -7.61
CA GLN A 408 -9.56 -33.12 -7.40
C GLN A 408 -9.66 -32.85 -5.90
N ILE A 409 -9.10 -31.73 -5.45
CA ILE A 409 -9.17 -31.30 -4.06
C ILE A 409 -10.13 -30.13 -3.94
N VAL A 410 -11.07 -30.25 -3.00
CA VAL A 410 -11.97 -29.17 -2.61
C VAL A 410 -11.64 -28.72 -1.20
N ILE A 411 -11.25 -27.46 -1.05
CA ILE A 411 -10.95 -26.83 0.24
C ILE A 411 -12.17 -26.00 0.65
N GLN A 412 -12.70 -26.28 1.84
CA GLN A 412 -13.85 -25.61 2.41
C GLN A 412 -13.45 -24.94 3.74
N ALA A 413 -13.63 -23.62 3.84
CA ALA A 413 -13.44 -22.92 5.10
C ALA A 413 -14.63 -23.20 6.05
N ILE A 414 -14.35 -23.63 7.28
CA ILE A 414 -15.36 -23.80 8.32
C ILE A 414 -15.54 -22.45 9.01
N ASP A 415 -16.75 -21.91 8.98
CA ASP A 415 -17.11 -20.74 9.78
C ASP A 415 -17.19 -21.16 11.27
N PRO A 416 -16.29 -20.68 12.15
CA PRO A 416 -16.34 -21.03 13.58
C PRO A 416 -17.63 -20.54 14.26
N PHE A 417 -18.35 -19.60 13.64
CA PHE A 417 -19.58 -19.02 14.16
C PHE A 417 -20.86 -19.62 13.57
N HIS A 418 -20.76 -20.63 12.68
CA HIS A 418 -21.90 -21.28 11.98
C HIS A 418 -23.02 -21.78 12.93
N ARG A 419 -22.75 -21.92 14.24
CA ARG A 419 -23.75 -22.34 15.25
C ARG A 419 -23.90 -21.38 16.43
N GLN A 420 -23.18 -20.27 16.49
CA GLN A 420 -23.28 -19.30 17.58
C GLN A 420 -24.21 -18.13 17.20
N PHE A 421 -25.45 -18.18 17.70
CA PHE A 421 -26.36 -17.04 17.87
C PHE A 421 -26.43 -16.02 16.71
N GLY A 422 -26.74 -16.48 15.49
CA GLY A 422 -27.09 -15.60 14.36
C GLY A 422 -25.93 -14.80 13.74
N LYS A 423 -24.68 -15.10 14.10
CA LYS A 423 -23.48 -14.52 13.48
C LYS A 423 -22.93 -15.51 12.45
N CYS A 424 -23.30 -15.32 11.18
CA CYS A 424 -22.63 -15.99 10.07
C CYS A 424 -21.63 -15.05 9.44
N LEU A 425 -20.42 -15.53 9.17
CA LEU A 425 -19.49 -14.85 8.28
C LEU A 425 -19.98 -14.93 6.83
N CYS A 426 -20.72 -15.98 6.47
CA CYS A 426 -21.06 -16.28 5.08
C CYS A 426 -22.54 -16.60 4.90
N TRP A 427 -23.20 -15.79 4.07
CA TRP A 427 -24.64 -15.86 3.83
C TRP A 427 -24.92 -16.16 2.37
N ILE A 428 -25.80 -17.12 2.10
CA ILE A 428 -26.43 -17.27 0.79
C ILE A 428 -27.89 -16.83 0.89
N LYS A 429 -28.42 -16.26 -0.21
CA LYS A 429 -29.83 -15.94 -0.31
C LYS A 429 -30.58 -17.18 -0.80
N GLY A 430 -31.21 -17.90 0.12
CA GLY A 430 -32.09 -19.02 -0.19
C GLY A 430 -33.56 -18.57 -0.39
N PRO A 431 -34.43 -19.47 -0.86
CA PRO A 431 -35.86 -19.18 -1.05
C PRO A 431 -36.59 -18.78 0.25
N ALA A 432 -36.03 -19.12 1.43
CA ALA A 432 -36.55 -18.75 2.75
C ALA A 432 -35.83 -17.54 3.40
N GLY A 433 -34.97 -16.82 2.65
CA GLY A 433 -34.20 -15.69 3.18
C GLY A 433 -32.70 -15.96 3.29
N LYS A 434 -31.99 -15.21 4.15
CA LYS A 434 -30.55 -15.41 4.39
C LYS A 434 -30.32 -16.73 5.13
N GLN A 435 -29.59 -17.66 4.51
CA GLN A 435 -29.17 -18.90 5.13
C GLN A 435 -27.67 -18.88 5.36
N CYS A 436 -27.26 -19.35 6.54
CA CYS A 436 -25.87 -19.64 6.84
C CYS A 436 -25.37 -20.76 5.94
N ASN A 437 -24.24 -20.56 5.28
CA ASN A 437 -23.57 -21.60 4.50
C ASN A 437 -22.06 -21.53 4.70
N ASN A 438 -21.35 -22.57 4.28
CA ASN A 438 -19.89 -22.64 4.38
C ASN A 438 -19.22 -21.54 3.55
N CYS A 439 -18.09 -21.05 4.06
CA CYS A 439 -17.62 -19.69 3.77
C CYS A 439 -16.93 -19.47 2.43
N ALA A 440 -16.46 -20.54 1.81
CA ALA A 440 -15.93 -20.57 0.46
C ALA A 440 -15.64 -22.02 0.12
N TYR A 441 -15.64 -22.34 -1.17
CA TYR A 441 -15.04 -23.56 -1.69
C TYR A 441 -13.99 -23.16 -2.72
N ALA A 442 -12.81 -23.73 -2.62
CA ALA A 442 -11.82 -23.69 -3.67
C ALA A 442 -11.64 -25.09 -4.22
N THR A 443 -11.55 -25.22 -5.55
CA THR A 443 -11.40 -26.50 -6.22
C THR A 443 -10.12 -26.48 -7.05
N THR A 444 -9.31 -27.54 -7.00
CA THR A 444 -8.19 -27.72 -7.94
C THR A 444 -8.69 -28.11 -9.33
N ASP A 445 -7.83 -27.99 -10.34
CA ASP A 445 -7.91 -28.85 -11.52
C ASP A 445 -7.62 -30.31 -11.13
N TRP A 446 -7.86 -31.24 -12.06
CA TRP A 446 -7.53 -32.66 -11.86
C TRP A 446 -6.02 -32.88 -11.79
N ILE A 447 -5.57 -33.51 -10.71
CA ILE A 447 -4.17 -33.80 -10.39
C ILE A 447 -3.91 -35.27 -10.69
N LYS A 448 -3.08 -35.55 -11.69
CA LYS A 448 -2.67 -36.92 -12.02
C LYS A 448 -1.60 -37.41 -11.04
N VAL A 449 -1.90 -38.51 -10.35
CA VAL A 449 -0.95 -39.22 -9.48
C VAL A 449 -0.44 -40.44 -10.24
N SER A 450 0.87 -40.55 -10.34
CA SER A 450 1.56 -41.76 -10.79
C SER A 450 2.48 -42.21 -9.67
N ALA A 451 1.99 -43.12 -8.82
CA ALA A 451 2.83 -43.96 -8.00
C ALA A 451 3.62 -44.88 -8.93
N ASP A 452 4.92 -44.62 -9.02
CA ASP A 452 5.88 -45.61 -9.48
C ASP A 452 5.90 -46.70 -8.40
N VAL A 453 5.01 -47.68 -8.50
CA VAL A 453 5.07 -48.87 -7.66
C VAL A 453 6.41 -49.52 -7.99
N PRO A 454 7.38 -49.59 -7.05
CA PRO A 454 8.54 -50.42 -7.27
C PRO A 454 7.97 -51.83 -7.45
N LYS A 455 8.08 -52.38 -8.66
CA LYS A 455 7.78 -53.80 -8.88
C LYS A 455 8.56 -54.54 -7.80
N GLU A 456 7.86 -55.27 -6.94
CA GLU A 456 8.48 -56.27 -6.07
C GLU A 456 9.47 -57.03 -6.95
N ALA A 457 10.76 -56.91 -6.61
CA ALA A 457 11.79 -57.68 -7.28
C ALA A 457 11.44 -59.14 -7.03
N GLU A 458 11.07 -59.85 -8.10
CA GLU A 458 10.96 -61.31 -8.09
C GLU A 458 12.22 -61.87 -7.42
N GLU A 459 12.03 -62.65 -6.36
CA GLU A 459 13.10 -63.36 -5.67
C GLU A 459 13.97 -64.10 -6.69
N PRO A 460 15.28 -63.77 -6.81
CA PRO A 460 16.17 -64.59 -7.61
C PRO A 460 16.36 -65.92 -6.87
N LYS A 461 15.98 -66.99 -7.56
CA LYS A 461 16.21 -68.37 -7.16
C LYS A 461 17.66 -68.58 -6.74
N THR A 462 17.77 -69.17 -5.57
CA THR A 462 18.90 -69.81 -4.92
C THR A 462 19.94 -70.38 -5.90
N GLU A 463 21.18 -69.89 -5.83
CA GLU A 463 22.33 -70.73 -6.17
C GLU A 463 23.40 -70.64 -5.08
N ARG A 464 23.74 -71.84 -4.61
CA ARG A 464 24.62 -72.19 -3.50
C ARG A 464 26.04 -72.23 -4.04
N SER A 465 26.98 -71.50 -3.44
CA SER A 465 28.34 -72.04 -3.28
C SER A 465 29.06 -71.46 -2.06
N ARG A 466 29.87 -72.32 -1.46
CA ARG A 466 30.38 -72.32 -0.08
C ARG A 466 31.70 -71.54 0.11
N ASN A 467 31.86 -71.13 1.37
CA ASN A 467 33.06 -71.13 2.23
C ASN A 467 34.29 -70.28 1.83
N SER A 468 34.64 -69.32 2.69
CA SER A 468 35.76 -69.49 3.64
C SER A 468 35.84 -68.39 4.72
N SER A 469 36.33 -68.82 5.87
CA SER A 469 36.51 -68.27 7.24
C SER A 469 37.42 -67.03 7.41
N PRO A 470 37.53 -66.48 8.65
CA PRO A 470 37.76 -65.06 8.92
C PRO A 470 39.19 -64.72 9.38
N SER A 471 39.50 -63.42 9.45
CA SER A 471 40.56 -62.90 10.32
C SER A 471 40.28 -61.48 10.79
N GLU A 472 40.34 -61.33 12.11
CA GLU A 472 40.29 -60.11 12.90
C GLU A 472 41.45 -59.16 12.58
N PHE A 473 41.26 -57.84 12.75
CA PHE A 473 42.24 -56.99 13.43
C PHE A 473 41.56 -55.74 14.00
N ASN A 474 41.74 -55.58 15.31
CA ASN A 474 41.43 -54.41 16.13
C ASN A 474 42.07 -53.12 15.59
N THR A 475 41.52 -51.93 15.91
CA THR A 475 42.08 -51.01 16.93
C THR A 475 41.11 -49.84 17.18
N CYS A 476 40.83 -49.57 18.46
CA CYS A 476 40.17 -48.39 19.01
C CYS A 476 41.01 -47.11 18.85
N ILE A 477 40.38 -45.93 18.90
CA ILE A 477 40.68 -44.87 19.87
C ILE A 477 39.44 -43.96 19.99
N MET A 478 39.07 -43.71 21.24
CA MET A 478 38.01 -42.82 21.72
C MET A 478 38.67 -41.58 22.37
N VAL A 479 37.84 -40.59 22.73
CA VAL A 479 38.08 -39.49 23.71
C VAL A 479 38.80 -38.27 23.08
N THR A 480 38.41 -36.99 23.18
CA THR A 480 37.67 -36.10 24.13
C THR A 480 37.34 -34.79 23.33
N GLY A 481 36.38 -33.91 23.60
CA GLY A 481 35.73 -33.52 24.85
C GLY A 481 36.26 -32.15 25.36
N LEU A 482 35.32 -31.21 25.62
CA LEU A 482 35.42 -29.90 26.31
C LEU A 482 35.86 -28.67 25.48
N LEU A 483 35.14 -27.53 25.40
CA LEU A 483 34.21 -26.78 26.28
C LEU A 483 34.89 -26.03 27.43
N THR A 484 34.90 -24.69 27.35
CA THR A 484 34.92 -23.64 28.41
C THR A 484 35.45 -22.34 27.77
N LEU A 485 35.27 -21.11 28.27
CA LEU A 485 34.26 -20.38 29.04
C LEU A 485 34.78 -18.92 29.09
N GLN A 486 33.86 -17.96 29.16
CA GLN A 486 33.98 -16.54 29.52
C GLN A 486 35.27 -16.01 30.17
N ILE A 487 35.61 -14.76 29.85
CA ILE A 487 36.00 -13.74 30.86
C ILE A 487 35.38 -12.37 30.49
N MET A 488 34.61 -11.81 31.42
CA MET A 488 34.26 -10.39 31.55
C MET A 488 35.42 -9.62 32.19
N MET A 489 35.61 -8.33 31.87
CA MET A 489 36.00 -7.33 32.88
C MET A 489 35.47 -5.92 32.52
N PHE A 490 34.68 -5.40 33.47
CA PHE A 490 34.43 -3.99 33.83
C PHE A 490 35.76 -3.32 34.29
N ASP A 491 35.98 -2.01 34.47
CA ASP A 491 35.10 -0.90 34.87
C ASP A 491 35.82 0.48 34.82
N LEU A 492 35.01 1.54 34.98
CA LEU A 492 35.25 2.89 35.59
C LEU A 492 36.17 3.91 34.86
N ALA A 493 35.66 5.04 34.32
CA ALA A 493 34.99 6.23 34.90
C ALA A 493 35.96 7.38 35.27
N VAL A 494 35.59 8.65 34.93
CA VAL A 494 35.66 9.88 35.76
C VAL A 494 35.14 11.11 34.97
N TYR A 495 34.22 11.84 35.64
CA TYR A 495 33.76 13.26 35.58
C TYR A 495 34.55 14.26 34.70
N GLY A 496 33.98 15.33 34.12
CA GLY A 496 32.86 16.22 34.51
C GLY A 496 32.80 17.48 33.59
N PRO A 497 32.23 18.64 33.99
CA PRO A 497 31.16 19.32 33.23
C PRO A 497 31.42 20.80 32.82
N TYR A 498 30.41 21.41 32.16
CA TYR A 498 30.14 22.85 31.89
C TYR A 498 30.98 23.60 30.84
N MET A 499 30.35 23.96 29.71
CA MET A 499 29.92 25.32 29.34
C MET A 499 28.83 25.25 28.26
#